data_AF-A0A1B9IF02-F1
#
_entry.id   AF-A0A1B9IF02-F1
#
_cell.length_a   1.000
_cell.length_b   1.000
_cell.length_c   1.000
_cell.angle_alpha   90.00
_cell.angle_beta   90.00
_cell.angle_gamma   90.00
#
_symmetry.space_group_name_H-M   'P 1'
#
loop_
_entity.id
_entity.type
_entity.pdbx_description
1 polymer ?
#
loop_
_entity_poly.entity_id
_entity_poly.type
_entity_poly.pdbx_seq_one_letter_code
_entity_poly.pdbx_strand_id
1 'polypeptide(L)'
;MYSKTLFLNLFYITLLATSAIGAIPQQPGAKATKPKPYPYKQTTRSEVIRRQQRRALGMKRAVPSNIPGPADVSPSTDDTVTYFFFHVSTGAYETDANPSNDVDIFPPLDTTIPGSQDGEEAVQTCADFAWDQGYFAFQVYYRRSTDEWTCMAYIYAYPGDQSDSSYFNVVDDDVALAYGYQQNVE
;
A
#
# COMPACT_ATOMS: atom_id res chain seq x y z
N MET A 1 37.57 70.08 -22.92
CA MET A 1 36.69 71.20 -22.51
C MET A 1 35.34 70.63 -22.12
N TYR A 2 34.77 71.16 -21.05
CA TYR A 2 33.63 70.66 -20.28
C TYR A 2 32.32 70.57 -21.09
N SER A 3 31.50 69.54 -20.81
CA SER A 3 30.17 69.79 -20.24
C SER A 3 29.62 68.51 -19.60
N LYS A 4 29.50 68.55 -18.27
CA LYS A 4 28.79 67.58 -17.43
C LYS A 4 27.30 67.95 -17.41
N THR A 5 26.49 66.98 -16.98
CA THR A 5 25.16 67.15 -16.33
C THR A 5 23.99 67.63 -17.18
N LEU A 6 23.24 66.67 -17.74
CA LEU A 6 21.80 66.67 -18.03
C LEU A 6 21.62 65.38 -18.86
N PHE A 7 21.18 64.24 -18.34
CA PHE A 7 19.80 63.94 -17.97
C PHE A 7 19.81 62.72 -17.04
N LEU A 8 19.93 62.95 -15.74
CA LEU A 8 19.76 61.94 -14.71
C LEU A 8 18.60 62.43 -13.83
N ASN A 9 17.39 62.28 -14.35
CA ASN A 9 16.12 62.50 -13.64
C ASN A 9 14.97 61.92 -14.49
N LEU A 10 14.85 60.61 -14.45
CA LEU A 10 13.63 59.88 -14.81
C LEU A 10 13.48 58.75 -13.78
N PHE A 11 13.40 59.17 -12.52
CA PHE A 11 12.86 58.36 -11.44
C PHE A 11 11.58 59.03 -10.98
N TYR A 12 10.61 58.18 -10.63
CA TYR A 12 9.30 58.44 -10.09
C TYR A 12 8.13 58.40 -11.09
N ILE A 13 7.21 57.51 -10.70
CA ILE A 13 5.83 57.33 -11.16
C ILE A 13 5.69 56.29 -12.26
N THR A 14 5.59 55.01 -11.87
CA THR A 14 4.34 54.24 -12.06
C THR A 14 4.29 53.00 -11.16
N LEU A 15 3.29 53.03 -10.29
CA LEU A 15 2.47 51.94 -9.76
C LEU A 15 3.12 50.63 -9.27
N LEU A 16 3.08 50.51 -7.94
CA LEU A 16 2.72 49.32 -7.18
C LEU A 16 1.85 48.32 -7.98
N ALA A 17 2.48 47.29 -8.54
CA ALA A 17 1.78 46.06 -8.87
C ALA A 17 1.54 45.30 -7.56
N THR A 18 0.29 45.33 -7.11
CA THR A 18 -0.27 44.56 -6.01
C THR A 18 0.17 43.10 -6.06
N SER A 19 0.97 42.67 -5.10
CA SER A 19 1.12 41.26 -4.73
C SER A 19 -0.16 40.79 -4.05
N ALA A 20 -1.21 40.57 -4.84
CA ALA A 20 -2.32 39.73 -4.42
C ALA A 20 -1.86 38.28 -4.60
N ILE A 21 -1.15 37.76 -3.60
CA ILE A 21 -1.08 36.32 -3.38
C ILE A 21 -2.52 35.95 -2.99
N GLY A 22 -3.33 35.64 -4.00
CA GLY A 22 -4.58 34.94 -3.79
C GLY A 22 -4.22 33.66 -3.08
N ALA A 23 -4.55 33.57 -1.79
CA ALA A 23 -4.67 32.30 -1.11
C ALA A 23 -5.68 31.50 -1.93
N ILE A 24 -5.19 30.62 -2.79
CA ILE A 24 -5.99 29.56 -3.39
C ILE A 24 -6.50 28.79 -2.17
N PRO A 25 -7.82 28.78 -1.89
CA PRO A 25 -8.33 27.85 -0.91
C PRO A 25 -7.97 26.47 -1.47
N GLN A 26 -7.04 25.77 -0.81
CA GLN A 26 -6.89 24.34 -1.00
C GLN A 26 -8.29 23.77 -0.84
N GLN A 27 -8.88 23.31 -1.95
CA GLN A 27 -10.03 22.42 -1.86
C GLN A 27 -9.59 21.32 -0.90
N PRO A 28 -10.39 21.00 0.14
CA PRO A 28 -10.08 19.85 0.98
C PRO A 28 -9.91 18.67 0.03
N GLY A 29 -8.68 18.16 -0.05
CA GLY A 29 -8.33 17.04 -0.91
C GLY A 29 -9.40 15.98 -0.76
N ALA A 30 -9.84 15.43 -1.89
CA ALA A 30 -10.84 14.38 -1.92
C ALA A 30 -10.49 13.37 -0.82
N LYS A 31 -11.37 13.25 0.18
CA LYS A 31 -11.18 12.29 1.27
C LYS A 31 -10.91 10.94 0.62
N ALA A 32 -9.76 10.34 0.91
CA ALA A 32 -9.42 8.99 0.52
C ALA A 32 -10.67 8.11 0.72
N THR A 33 -11.25 7.67 -0.40
CA THR A 33 -12.43 6.84 -0.37
C THR A 33 -12.03 5.56 0.31
N LYS A 34 -12.66 5.22 1.45
CA LYS A 34 -12.37 3.96 2.13
C LYS A 34 -12.47 2.82 1.11
N PRO A 35 -11.48 1.90 1.07
CA PRO A 35 -11.53 0.77 0.16
C PRO A 35 -12.86 0.04 0.34
N LYS A 36 -13.52 -0.30 -0.76
CA LYS A 36 -14.77 -1.07 -0.71
C LYS A 36 -14.42 -2.45 -0.15
N PRO A 37 -15.23 -3.03 0.75
CA PRO A 37 -15.00 -4.37 1.25
C PRO A 37 -14.85 -5.36 0.10
N TYR A 38 -13.70 -6.03 0.01
CA TYR A 38 -13.46 -6.99 -1.07
C TYR A 38 -14.37 -8.21 -0.87
N PRO A 39 -15.14 -8.66 -1.89
CA PRO A 39 -16.02 -9.80 -1.77
C PRO A 39 -15.20 -11.09 -1.64
N TYR A 40 -15.01 -11.56 -0.41
CA TYR A 40 -14.31 -12.81 -0.13
C TYR A 40 -15.21 -14.03 -0.42
N LYS A 41 -14.61 -15.17 -0.78
CA LYS A 41 -15.28 -16.48 -0.71
C LYS A 41 -15.76 -16.69 0.73
N GLN A 42 -17.07 -16.54 0.95
CA GLN A 42 -17.60 -16.53 2.31
C GLN A 42 -17.31 -17.84 3.02
N THR A 43 -16.72 -17.72 4.21
CA THR A 43 -16.58 -18.86 5.08
C THR A 43 -17.96 -19.31 5.55
N THR A 44 -18.22 -20.61 5.51
CA THR A 44 -19.49 -21.19 5.96
C THR A 44 -19.76 -20.92 7.44
N ARG A 45 -21.04 -20.83 7.82
CA ARG A 45 -21.46 -20.60 9.22
C ARG A 45 -20.89 -21.64 10.19
N SER A 46 -20.76 -22.88 9.75
CA SER A 46 -20.17 -23.96 10.56
C SER A 46 -18.71 -23.69 10.91
N GLU A 47 -17.95 -23.15 9.96
CA GLU A 47 -16.56 -22.78 10.15
C GLU A 47 -16.42 -21.57 11.08
N VAL A 48 -17.33 -20.58 10.99
CA VAL A 48 -17.39 -19.45 11.93
C VAL A 48 -17.66 -19.92 13.36
N ILE A 49 -18.65 -20.79 13.56
CA ILE A 49 -18.98 -21.36 14.88
C ILE A 49 -17.79 -22.16 15.42
N ARG A 50 -17.15 -22.97 14.57
CA ARG A 50 -15.95 -23.74 14.92
C ARG A 50 -14.82 -22.82 15.40
N ARG A 51 -14.61 -21.67 14.76
CA ARG A 51 -13.61 -20.67 15.19
C ARG A 51 -13.92 -20.05 16.53
N GLN A 52 -15.17 -19.62 16.74
CA GLN A 52 -15.58 -19.05 18.03
C GLN A 52 -15.37 -20.05 19.17
N GLN A 53 -15.71 -21.32 18.94
CA GLN A 53 -15.48 -22.39 19.90
C GLN A 53 -13.99 -22.63 20.15
N ARG A 54 -13.15 -22.69 19.11
CA ARG A 54 -11.68 -22.86 19.26
C ARG A 54 -11.03 -21.68 19.99
N ARG A 55 -11.44 -20.44 19.70
CA ARG A 55 -10.98 -19.24 20.41
C ARG A 55 -11.39 -19.26 21.88
N ALA A 56 -12.64 -19.64 22.18
CA ALA A 56 -13.11 -19.79 23.56
C ALA A 56 -12.34 -20.87 24.34
N LEU A 57 -11.83 -21.89 23.64
CA LEU A 57 -11.01 -22.97 24.21
C LEU A 57 -9.52 -22.64 24.26
N GLY A 58 -9.09 -21.42 23.89
CA GLY A 58 -7.68 -21.02 23.89
C GLY A 58 -6.82 -21.76 22.84
N MET A 59 -7.44 -22.48 21.90
CA MET A 59 -6.74 -23.20 20.85
C MET A 59 -6.31 -22.22 19.77
N LYS A 60 -5.05 -21.77 19.83
CA LYS A 60 -4.42 -21.00 18.74
C LYS A 60 -4.29 -21.90 17.51
N ARG A 61 -4.63 -21.38 16.33
CA ARG A 61 -4.43 -22.11 15.08
C ARG A 61 -2.93 -22.23 14.81
N ALA A 62 -2.51 -23.35 14.20
CA ALA A 62 -1.18 -23.45 13.66
C ALA A 62 -0.99 -22.35 12.62
N VAL A 63 0.10 -21.59 12.74
CA VAL A 63 0.47 -20.58 11.76
C VAL A 63 0.74 -21.30 10.43
N PRO A 64 0.26 -20.77 9.29
CA PRO A 64 0.61 -21.27 7.97
C PRO A 64 2.13 -21.36 7.81
N SER A 65 2.63 -22.49 7.28
CA SER A 65 4.06 -22.74 7.07
C SER A 65 4.33 -22.76 5.58
N ASN A 66 4.86 -21.67 5.02
CA ASN A 66 5.20 -21.59 3.59
C ASN A 66 6.67 -21.15 3.42
N ILE A 67 7.61 -22.01 3.82
CA ILE A 67 8.99 -21.90 3.37
C ILE A 67 9.25 -23.07 2.41
N PRO A 68 9.60 -22.82 1.13
CA PRO A 68 9.77 -21.50 0.50
C PRO A 68 8.43 -20.75 0.29
N GLY A 69 8.50 -19.43 0.13
CA GLY A 69 7.34 -18.56 -0.06
C GLY A 69 6.50 -18.93 -1.30
N PRO A 70 5.23 -18.48 -1.39
CA PRO A 70 4.36 -18.83 -2.50
C PRO A 70 4.90 -18.28 -3.83
N ALA A 71 4.66 -19.01 -4.92
CA ALA A 71 5.11 -18.65 -6.26
C ALA A 71 4.52 -17.30 -6.73
N ASP A 72 5.04 -16.80 -7.86
CA ASP A 72 4.47 -15.66 -8.57
C ASP A 72 2.97 -15.85 -8.82
N VAL A 73 2.22 -14.76 -8.83
CA VAL A 73 0.76 -14.79 -8.88
C VAL A 73 0.21 -13.80 -9.90
N SER A 74 -0.78 -14.24 -10.66
CA SER A 74 -1.56 -13.39 -11.57
C SER A 74 -2.95 -13.16 -10.99
N PRO A 75 -3.54 -11.96 -11.17
CA PRO A 75 -4.96 -11.74 -10.87
C PRO A 75 -5.85 -12.77 -11.55
N SER A 76 -6.90 -13.22 -10.87
CA SER A 76 -7.86 -14.17 -11.42
C SER A 76 -8.65 -13.61 -12.60
N THR A 77 -8.66 -12.28 -12.75
CA THR A 77 -9.34 -11.54 -13.82
C THR A 77 -8.42 -11.15 -14.98
N ASP A 78 -7.10 -11.27 -14.84
CA ASP A 78 -6.11 -10.88 -15.85
C ASP A 78 -4.82 -11.72 -15.71
N ASP A 79 -4.64 -12.69 -16.60
CA ASP A 79 -3.47 -13.57 -16.64
C ASP A 79 -2.27 -12.97 -17.40
N THR A 80 -2.43 -11.80 -18.00
CA THR A 80 -1.33 -11.08 -18.66
C THR A 80 -0.47 -10.30 -17.68
N VAL A 81 -0.98 -10.08 -16.47
CA VAL A 81 -0.29 -9.41 -15.37
C VAL A 81 0.28 -10.46 -14.44
N THR A 82 1.53 -10.28 -14.02
CA THR A 82 2.18 -11.15 -13.03
C THR A 82 2.79 -10.30 -11.93
N TYR A 83 2.45 -10.62 -10.69
CA TYR A 83 3.16 -10.16 -9.51
C TYR A 83 4.22 -11.18 -9.13
N PHE A 84 5.47 -10.75 -9.18
CA PHE A 84 6.63 -11.55 -8.86
C PHE A 84 6.87 -11.53 -7.35
N PHE A 85 7.08 -12.72 -6.78
CA PHE A 85 7.46 -12.90 -5.40
C PHE A 85 8.89 -12.38 -5.18
N PHE A 86 9.10 -11.53 -4.17
CA PHE A 86 10.44 -11.02 -3.87
C PHE A 86 10.84 -11.08 -2.40
N HIS A 87 9.91 -11.35 -1.48
CA HIS A 87 10.21 -11.32 -0.06
C HIS A 87 9.36 -12.28 0.78
N VAL A 88 9.99 -12.88 1.80
CA VAL A 88 9.33 -13.54 2.93
C VAL A 88 10.02 -13.19 4.24
N SER A 89 9.23 -12.90 5.27
CA SER A 89 9.75 -12.67 6.63
C SER A 89 8.79 -13.18 7.70
N THR A 90 9.33 -13.32 8.91
CA THR A 90 8.59 -13.69 10.12
C THR A 90 8.82 -12.63 11.18
N GLY A 91 7.77 -12.17 11.86
CA GLY A 91 7.89 -11.13 12.88
C GLY A 91 8.18 -9.73 12.32
N ALA A 92 8.10 -9.55 11.01
CA ALA A 92 8.28 -8.26 10.36
C ALA A 92 7.32 -8.11 9.18
N TYR A 93 6.96 -6.88 8.87
CA TYR A 93 6.19 -6.52 7.68
C TYR A 93 6.75 -5.23 7.07
N GLU A 94 6.26 -4.88 5.88
CA GLU A 94 6.72 -3.73 5.11
C GLU A 94 6.37 -2.41 5.79
N THR A 95 7.30 -1.46 5.75
CA THR A 95 7.12 -0.13 6.30
C THR A 95 6.18 0.72 5.45
N ASP A 96 5.36 1.53 6.13
CA ASP A 96 4.60 2.60 5.48
C ASP A 96 5.53 3.71 4.94
N ALA A 97 6.83 3.70 5.23
CA ALA A 97 7.80 4.65 4.67
C ALA A 97 8.45 4.19 3.35
N ASN A 98 7.85 3.23 2.64
CA ASN A 98 8.32 2.82 1.33
C ASN A 98 8.17 4.01 0.33
N PRO A 99 9.19 4.39 -0.48
CA PRO A 99 9.08 5.44 -1.50
C PRO A 99 7.87 5.30 -2.44
N SER A 100 7.40 4.08 -2.62
CA SER A 100 6.11 3.72 -3.23
C SER A 100 4.87 4.38 -2.60
N ASN A 101 5.01 4.96 -1.42
CA ASN A 101 3.96 5.59 -0.63
C ASN A 101 3.98 7.13 -0.76
N ASP A 102 4.95 7.71 -1.49
CA ASP A 102 5.12 9.16 -1.59
C ASP A 102 4.15 9.83 -2.60
N VAL A 103 3.16 9.08 -3.10
CA VAL A 103 2.15 9.58 -4.05
C VAL A 103 0.88 9.95 -3.29
N ASP A 104 0.79 11.20 -2.81
CA ASP A 104 -0.34 11.72 -2.01
C ASP A 104 -1.74 11.43 -2.57
N ILE A 105 -1.87 11.27 -3.89
CA ILE A 105 -3.14 11.00 -4.59
C ILE A 105 -3.51 9.51 -4.65
N PHE A 106 -2.58 8.61 -4.38
CA PHE A 106 -2.74 7.16 -4.42
C PHE A 106 -2.09 6.51 -3.19
N PRO A 107 -2.64 6.75 -1.98
CA PRO A 107 -2.11 6.17 -0.76
C PRO A 107 -2.33 4.65 -0.73
N PRO A 108 -1.55 3.89 0.05
CA PRO A 108 -1.74 2.46 0.23
C PRO A 108 -3.17 2.15 0.62
N LEU A 109 -3.67 1.06 0.06
CA LEU A 109 -4.99 0.54 0.38
C LEU A 109 -4.84 -0.79 1.07
N ASP A 110 -5.61 -0.99 2.13
CA ASP A 110 -5.61 -2.22 2.89
C ASP A 110 -6.98 -2.93 2.83
N THR A 111 -6.93 -4.25 2.99
CA THR A 111 -8.10 -5.08 3.24
C THR A 111 -7.73 -6.24 4.15
N THR A 112 -8.71 -6.73 4.91
CA THR A 112 -8.56 -7.90 5.77
C THR A 112 -9.09 -9.14 5.07
N ILE A 113 -8.31 -10.20 5.07
CA ILE A 113 -8.65 -11.50 4.52
C ILE A 113 -8.83 -12.49 5.70
N PRO A 114 -9.89 -13.31 5.71
CA PRO A 114 -10.12 -14.25 6.80
C PRO A 114 -8.96 -15.24 6.96
N GLY A 115 -8.46 -15.41 8.18
CA GLY A 115 -7.37 -16.35 8.47
C GLY A 115 -7.67 -17.81 8.12
N SER A 116 -8.92 -18.18 7.80
CA SER A 116 -9.27 -19.49 7.22
C SER A 116 -8.47 -19.84 5.99
N GLN A 117 -8.29 -18.84 5.12
CA GLN A 117 -7.58 -19.00 3.87
C GLN A 117 -6.14 -19.40 4.18
N ASP A 118 -5.63 -20.35 3.42
CA ASP A 118 -4.20 -20.62 3.47
C ASP A 118 -3.41 -19.47 2.86
N GLY A 119 -2.08 -19.53 2.96
CA GLY A 119 -1.22 -18.45 2.48
C GLY A 119 -1.35 -18.23 0.97
N GLU A 120 -1.58 -19.28 0.18
CA GLU A 120 -1.71 -19.17 -1.28
C GLU A 120 -3.04 -18.51 -1.67
N GLU A 121 -4.14 -18.92 -1.03
CA GLU A 121 -5.45 -18.29 -1.20
C GLU A 121 -5.45 -16.83 -0.76
N ALA A 122 -4.76 -16.49 0.33
CA ALA A 122 -4.62 -15.12 0.80
C ALA A 122 -3.78 -14.26 -0.16
N VAL A 123 -2.69 -14.81 -0.70
CA VAL A 123 -1.89 -14.15 -1.76
C VAL A 123 -2.73 -13.91 -3.00
N GLN A 124 -3.44 -14.91 -3.51
CA GLN A 124 -4.32 -14.76 -4.67
C GLN A 124 -5.38 -13.70 -4.43
N THR A 125 -6.03 -13.71 -3.27
CA THR A 125 -7.03 -12.70 -2.91
C THR A 125 -6.44 -11.30 -2.86
N CYS A 126 -5.19 -11.16 -2.39
CA CYS A 126 -4.50 -9.88 -2.33
C CYS A 126 -4.08 -9.39 -3.73
N ALA A 127 -3.66 -10.30 -4.62
CA ALA A 127 -3.36 -9.98 -6.02
C ALA A 127 -4.60 -9.47 -6.76
N ASP A 128 -5.74 -10.14 -6.59
CA ASP A 128 -7.02 -9.73 -7.16
C ASP A 128 -7.44 -8.35 -6.63
N PHE A 129 -7.31 -8.13 -5.31
CA PHE A 129 -7.60 -6.83 -4.70
C PHE A 129 -6.71 -5.71 -5.24
N ALA A 130 -5.38 -5.90 -5.25
CA ALA A 130 -4.44 -4.90 -5.72
C ALA A 130 -4.72 -4.51 -7.18
N TRP A 131 -4.96 -5.50 -8.04
CA TRP A 131 -5.30 -5.28 -9.44
C TRP A 131 -6.63 -4.53 -9.61
N ASP A 132 -7.68 -4.93 -8.89
CA ASP A 132 -8.98 -4.26 -8.94
C ASP A 132 -8.92 -2.80 -8.46
N GLN A 133 -7.93 -2.45 -7.62
CA GLN A 133 -7.67 -1.07 -7.20
C GLN A 133 -6.71 -0.31 -8.14
N GLY A 134 -6.05 -0.99 -9.09
CA GLY A 134 -5.04 -0.40 -9.98
C GLY A 134 -3.67 -0.20 -9.33
N TYR A 135 -3.31 -1.06 -8.37
CA TYR A 135 -2.03 -1.04 -7.64
C TYR A 135 -1.08 -2.07 -8.25
N PHE A 136 0.23 -1.85 -8.13
CA PHE A 136 1.26 -2.63 -8.85
C PHE A 136 2.12 -3.49 -7.94
N ALA A 137 1.89 -3.42 -6.64
CA ALA A 137 2.50 -4.30 -5.67
C ALA A 137 1.62 -4.46 -4.44
N PHE A 138 1.97 -5.45 -3.64
CA PHE A 138 1.33 -5.67 -2.37
C PHE A 138 2.21 -6.45 -1.41
N GLN A 139 1.93 -6.28 -0.13
CA GLN A 139 2.29 -7.26 0.89
C GLN A 139 1.06 -7.97 1.42
N VAL A 140 1.26 -9.19 1.88
CA VAL A 140 0.24 -9.92 2.64
C VAL A 140 0.88 -10.57 3.87
N TYR A 141 0.30 -10.35 5.04
CA TYR A 141 0.86 -10.83 6.30
C TYR A 141 -0.20 -11.32 7.28
N TYR A 142 0.11 -12.36 8.05
CA TYR A 142 -0.84 -12.99 8.98
C TYR A 142 -0.66 -12.45 10.41
N ARG A 143 -1.74 -11.93 11.01
CA ARG A 143 -1.79 -11.49 12.40
C ARG A 143 -2.34 -12.58 13.32
N ARG A 144 -1.56 -12.95 14.34
CA ARG A 144 -1.93 -14.03 15.28
C ARG A 144 -3.07 -13.64 16.21
N SER A 145 -3.13 -12.37 16.60
CA SER A 145 -4.10 -11.84 17.57
C SER A 145 -5.52 -11.81 17.02
N THR A 146 -5.68 -11.47 15.74
CA THR A 146 -6.98 -11.39 15.06
C THR A 146 -7.31 -12.65 14.28
N ASP A 147 -6.32 -13.49 13.97
CA ASP A 147 -6.44 -14.67 13.09
C ASP A 147 -7.02 -14.26 11.73
N GLU A 148 -6.34 -13.28 11.15
CA GLU A 148 -6.64 -12.63 9.87
C GLU A 148 -5.34 -12.39 9.11
N TRP A 149 -5.44 -12.42 7.80
CA TRP A 149 -4.42 -11.90 6.90
C TRP A 149 -4.73 -10.43 6.62
N THR A 150 -3.70 -9.60 6.63
CA THR A 150 -3.78 -8.21 6.15
C THR A 150 -3.13 -8.16 4.79
N CYS A 151 -3.85 -7.65 3.81
CA CYS A 151 -3.35 -7.32 2.48
C CYS A 151 -3.17 -5.80 2.43
N MET A 152 -2.00 -5.33 2.01
CA MET A 152 -1.74 -3.93 1.74
C MET A 152 -1.21 -3.80 0.31
N ALA A 153 -1.86 -2.97 -0.49
CA ALA A 153 -1.49 -2.71 -1.87
C ALA A 153 -0.78 -1.36 -1.99
N TYR A 154 0.24 -1.31 -2.85
CA TYR A 154 1.08 -0.14 -3.11
C TYR A 154 1.12 0.20 -4.60
N ILE A 155 1.17 1.50 -4.90
CA ILE A 155 1.38 2.02 -6.24
C ILE A 155 2.85 2.40 -6.38
N TYR A 156 3.43 2.26 -7.57
CA TYR A 156 4.74 2.81 -7.88
C TYR A 156 4.56 3.80 -9.02
N ALA A 157 4.76 5.10 -8.77
CA ALA A 157 4.52 6.14 -9.78
C ALA A 157 5.68 6.29 -10.76
N TYR A 158 6.91 5.96 -10.34
CA TYR A 158 8.09 6.16 -11.16
C TYR A 158 8.96 4.89 -11.30
N PRO A 159 9.64 4.72 -12.46
CA PRO A 159 10.65 3.68 -12.65
C PRO A 159 11.83 3.91 -11.70
N GLY A 160 11.82 3.23 -10.56
CA GLY A 160 12.75 3.44 -9.45
C GLY A 160 12.12 3.23 -8.07
N ASP A 161 10.80 3.34 -7.97
CA ASP A 161 10.05 3.20 -6.71
C ASP A 161 9.64 1.73 -6.43
N GLN A 162 10.32 0.76 -7.06
CA GLN A 162 10.08 -0.66 -6.79
C GLN A 162 10.46 -0.98 -5.33
N SER A 163 9.62 -1.81 -4.69
CA SER A 163 9.94 -2.29 -3.34
C SER A 163 11.03 -3.36 -3.40
N ASP A 164 11.85 -3.41 -2.36
CA ASP A 164 12.78 -4.49 -2.13
C ASP A 164 12.67 -5.01 -0.69
N SER A 165 13.38 -6.09 -0.41
CA SER A 165 13.34 -6.75 0.91
C SER A 165 13.75 -5.86 2.09
N SER A 166 14.44 -4.73 1.86
CA SER A 166 14.89 -3.83 2.93
C SER A 166 13.75 -3.04 3.59
N TYR A 167 12.60 -2.91 2.91
CA TYR A 167 11.41 -2.26 3.46
C TYR A 167 10.63 -3.13 4.45
N PHE A 168 10.88 -4.45 4.49
CA PHE A 168 10.29 -5.38 5.47
C PHE A 168 11.02 -5.33 6.81
N ASN A 169 10.96 -4.18 7.48
CA ASN A 169 11.74 -3.88 8.67
C ASN A 169 10.89 -3.42 9.87
N VAL A 170 9.56 -3.38 9.75
CA VAL A 170 8.68 -3.08 10.88
C VAL A 170 8.49 -4.35 11.70
N VAL A 171 9.17 -4.41 12.85
CA VAL A 171 9.13 -5.57 13.74
C VAL A 171 7.82 -5.60 14.54
N ASP A 172 7.08 -6.70 14.42
CA ASP A 172 5.83 -6.95 15.14
C ASP A 172 5.71 -8.46 15.45
N ASP A 173 5.74 -8.82 16.74
CA ASP A 173 5.62 -10.21 17.23
C ASP A 173 4.23 -10.83 16.92
N ASP A 174 3.23 -10.00 16.61
CA ASP A 174 1.92 -10.46 16.18
C ASP A 174 1.92 -10.94 14.72
N VAL A 175 2.89 -10.48 13.92
CA VAL A 175 3.05 -10.91 12.53
C VAL A 175 3.75 -12.25 12.49
N ALA A 176 3.00 -13.28 12.10
CA ALA A 176 3.55 -14.63 12.04
C ALA A 176 4.40 -14.86 10.79
N LEU A 177 3.97 -14.30 9.67
CA LEU A 177 4.52 -14.49 8.34
C LEU A 177 4.06 -13.34 7.45
N ALA A 178 4.96 -12.82 6.63
CA ALA A 178 4.69 -11.77 5.65
C ALA A 178 5.32 -12.13 4.31
N TYR A 179 4.66 -11.74 3.23
CA TYR A 179 5.16 -11.90 1.85
C TYR A 179 5.08 -10.58 1.10
N GLY A 180 6.03 -10.35 0.19
CA GLY A 180 6.06 -9.20 -0.72
C GLY A 180 6.01 -9.62 -2.18
N TYR A 181 5.19 -8.91 -2.95
CA TYR A 181 4.92 -9.14 -4.37
C TYR A 181 4.90 -7.83 -5.15
N GLN A 182 5.45 -7.83 -6.37
CA GLN A 182 5.41 -6.65 -7.25
C GLN A 182 5.42 -7.02 -8.73
N GLN A 183 4.83 -6.15 -9.57
CA GLN A 183 4.97 -6.25 -11.02
C GLN A 183 6.36 -5.81 -11.48
N ASN A 184 6.84 -6.36 -12.59
CA ASN A 184 8.03 -5.82 -13.25
C ASN A 184 7.70 -4.47 -13.86
N VAL A 185 8.55 -3.48 -13.59
CA VAL A 185 8.50 -2.18 -14.29
C VAL A 185 9.53 -2.25 -15.41
N GLU A 186 9.06 -2.22 -16.66
CA GLU A 186 9.91 -2.08 -17.86
C GLU A 186 10.40 -0.64 -18.06
#